data_AF-A0A9X2IUA6-F1
#
_entry.id   AF-A0A9X2IUA6-F1
#
_cell.length_a   1.000
_cell.length_b   1.000
_cell.length_c   1.000
_cell.angle_alpha   90.00
_cell.angle_beta   90.00
_cell.angle_gamma   90.00
#
_symmetry.space_group_name_H-M   'P 1'
#
loop_
_entity.id
_entity.type
_entity.pdbx_description
1 polymer ?
#
loop_
_entity_poly.entity_id
_entity_poly.type
_entity_poly.pdbx_seq_one_letter_code
_entity_poly.pdbx_strand_id
1 'polypeptide(L)'
;MVVAEYRSVAERDVEEYPRKPPALGIEFVMLGLAVASVVLLVWITFFPVSGATERAVVIADYAICAVFAAEFLWRWRRADWSWTFPLVYWYEVLGMIPVTSPFFRGFRLLRIVVIGVRLARVADRAFGDRVTAAVVNRFLGEVVEAVKRPVTIAVMDEVARVMRTGHYTRNIALALEENRDELDAMIVELIRNDPQIGRVRYLPFHEDVIRGIANTSFRILFQALADPRIDELIGDVLRENVNQMRIAVRDGVRVSETVDHKVVRPVDQ
;
A
#
# COMPACT_ATOMS: atom_id res chain seq x y z
N MET A 1 15.53 -2.15 -8.39
CA MET A 1 15.03 -3.52 -8.66
C MET A 1 13.92 -3.92 -7.68
N VAL A 2 14.12 -3.77 -6.37
CA VAL A 2 13.13 -4.10 -5.31
C VAL A 2 11.82 -3.28 -5.38
N VAL A 3 11.86 -2.02 -5.83
CA VAL A 3 10.66 -1.16 -5.95
C VAL A 3 9.77 -1.56 -7.14
N ALA A 4 10.34 -2.11 -8.21
CA ALA A 4 9.57 -2.64 -9.34
C ALA A 4 8.87 -3.96 -8.98
N GLU A 5 9.51 -4.76 -8.12
CA GLU A 5 8.96 -6.00 -7.60
C GLU A 5 7.78 -5.75 -6.65
N TYR A 6 7.85 -4.73 -5.80
CA TYR A 6 6.72 -4.33 -4.94
C TYR A 6 5.49 -3.84 -5.73
N ARG A 7 5.69 -3.14 -6.86
CA ARG A 7 4.59 -2.75 -7.77
C ARG A 7 3.94 -3.99 -8.41
N SER A 8 4.74 -5.01 -8.72
CA SER A 8 4.25 -6.24 -9.35
C SER A 8 3.45 -7.17 -8.44
N VAL A 9 3.59 -7.05 -7.11
CA VAL A 9 2.82 -7.85 -6.13
C VAL A 9 1.48 -7.16 -5.84
N ALA A 10 1.47 -5.82 -5.74
CA ALA A 10 0.22 -5.07 -5.58
C ALA A 10 -0.69 -5.11 -6.84
N GLU A 11 -0.11 -5.35 -8.01
CA GLU A 11 -0.87 -5.48 -9.27
C GLU A 11 -1.32 -6.92 -9.58
N ARG A 12 -0.83 -7.94 -8.84
CA ARG A 12 -1.07 -9.36 -9.19
C ARG A 12 -2.33 -9.99 -8.58
N ASP A 13 -2.97 -9.35 -7.62
CA ASP A 13 -4.19 -9.90 -6.98
C ASP A 13 -5.46 -9.11 -7.33
N VAL A 14 -5.50 -8.49 -8.52
CA VAL A 14 -6.79 -8.17 -9.15
C VAL A 14 -7.24 -9.42 -9.88
N GLU A 15 -7.61 -10.43 -9.12
CA GLU A 15 -8.17 -11.66 -9.66
C GLU A 15 -9.38 -11.29 -10.51
N GLU A 16 -9.24 -11.56 -11.81
CA GLU A 16 -10.19 -11.24 -12.86
C GLU A 16 -11.47 -12.02 -12.60
N TYR A 17 -12.36 -11.44 -11.78
CA TYR A 17 -13.67 -12.01 -11.49
C TYR A 17 -14.40 -12.27 -12.81
N PRO A 18 -15.06 -13.43 -12.97
CA PRO A 18 -15.66 -13.84 -14.23
C PRO A 18 -16.63 -12.77 -14.73
N ARG A 19 -16.20 -12.06 -15.77
CA ARG A 19 -16.97 -11.02 -16.43
C ARG A 19 -18.31 -11.59 -16.87
N LYS A 20 -19.39 -10.94 -16.45
CA LYS A 20 -20.75 -11.27 -16.91
C LYS A 20 -20.79 -11.23 -18.44
N PRO A 21 -21.23 -12.30 -19.14
CA PRO A 21 -21.57 -12.18 -20.55
C PRO A 21 -22.75 -11.19 -20.68
N PRO A 22 -22.68 -10.21 -21.60
CA PRO A 22 -23.66 -9.14 -21.68
C PRO A 22 -24.95 -9.66 -22.31
N ALA A 23 -25.92 -10.05 -21.49
CA ALA A 23 -27.31 -10.15 -21.91
C ALA A 23 -28.05 -8.90 -21.42
N LEU A 24 -27.70 -7.74 -22.01
CA LEU A 24 -28.23 -6.41 -21.67
C LEU A 24 -29.75 -6.41 -21.38
N GLY A 25 -30.55 -7.17 -22.14
CA GLY A 25 -32.00 -7.26 -21.94
C GLY A 25 -32.43 -7.90 -20.61
N ILE A 26 -31.80 -8.97 -20.17
CA ILE A 26 -32.15 -9.66 -18.92
C ILE A 26 -31.81 -8.77 -17.71
N GLU A 27 -30.74 -7.98 -17.81
CA GLU A 27 -30.34 -7.09 -16.73
C GLU A 27 -31.34 -5.96 -16.50
N PHE A 28 -31.86 -5.36 -17.58
CA PHE A 28 -32.92 -4.35 -17.50
C PHE A 28 -34.23 -4.91 -16.98
N VAL A 29 -34.61 -6.13 -17.38
CA VAL A 29 -35.82 -6.80 -16.85
C VAL A 29 -35.68 -7.02 -15.34
N MET A 30 -34.53 -7.51 -14.89
CA MET A 30 -34.29 -7.76 -13.46
C MET A 30 -34.19 -6.47 -12.64
N LEU A 31 -33.63 -5.40 -13.22
CA LEU A 31 -33.63 -4.07 -12.60
C LEU A 31 -35.07 -3.53 -12.48
N GLY A 32 -35.87 -3.65 -13.54
CA GLY A 32 -37.27 -3.27 -13.55
C GLY A 32 -38.09 -4.02 -12.49
N LEU A 33 -37.88 -5.33 -12.36
CA LEU A 33 -38.50 -6.15 -11.31
C LEU A 33 -38.06 -5.72 -9.91
N ALA A 34 -36.80 -5.35 -9.72
CA ALA A 34 -36.28 -4.90 -8.44
C ALA A 34 -36.88 -3.54 -8.02
N VAL A 35 -36.96 -2.59 -8.97
CA VAL A 35 -37.62 -1.30 -8.75
C VAL A 35 -39.11 -1.49 -8.45
N ALA A 36 -39.80 -2.31 -9.24
CA ALA A 36 -41.22 -2.62 -9.00
C ALA A 36 -41.45 -3.25 -7.62
N SER A 37 -40.57 -4.17 -7.20
CA SER A 37 -40.61 -4.79 -5.87
C SER A 37 -40.45 -3.78 -4.73
N VAL A 38 -39.53 -2.81 -4.86
CA VAL A 38 -39.35 -1.73 -3.87
C VAL A 38 -40.57 -0.82 -3.84
N VAL A 39 -41.06 -0.39 -5.00
CA VAL A 39 -42.22 0.52 -5.10
C VAL A 39 -43.48 -0.12 -4.50
N LEU A 40 -43.76 -1.39 -4.82
CA LEU A 40 -44.89 -2.13 -4.25
C LEU A 40 -44.78 -2.27 -2.73
N LEU A 41 -43.58 -2.54 -2.21
CA LEU A 41 -43.33 -2.68 -0.78
C LEU A 41 -43.46 -1.34 -0.03
N VAL A 42 -42.95 -0.25 -0.60
CA VAL A 42 -43.11 1.10 -0.05
C VAL A 42 -44.58 1.51 -0.08
N TRP A 43 -45.28 1.26 -1.18
CA TRP A 43 -46.70 1.59 -1.35
C TRP A 43 -47.56 0.95 -0.25
N ILE A 44 -47.44 -0.36 -0.03
CA ILE A 44 -48.21 -1.07 1.01
C ILE A 44 -47.77 -0.72 2.44
N THR A 45 -46.56 -0.17 2.59
CA THR A 45 -46.03 0.23 3.91
C THR A 45 -46.59 1.57 4.36
N PHE A 46 -46.75 2.53 3.44
CA PHE A 46 -47.14 3.90 3.75
C PHE A 46 -48.63 4.19 3.48
N PHE A 47 -49.29 3.44 2.59
CA PHE A 47 -50.70 3.65 2.25
C PHE A 47 -51.59 2.53 2.78
N PRO A 48 -52.72 2.86 3.44
CA PRO A 48 -53.71 1.86 3.82
C PRO A 48 -54.42 1.34 2.55
N VAL A 49 -54.22 0.06 2.23
CA VAL A 49 -54.80 -0.60 1.06
C VAL A 49 -55.86 -1.62 1.46
N SER A 50 -56.80 -1.89 0.55
CA SER A 50 -57.83 -2.91 0.76
C SER A 50 -57.23 -4.32 0.89
N GLY A 51 -57.87 -5.22 1.64
CA GLY A 51 -57.36 -6.59 1.83
C GLY A 51 -57.31 -7.46 0.56
N ALA A 52 -57.99 -7.07 -0.52
CA ALA A 52 -57.84 -7.70 -1.83
C ALA A 52 -56.56 -7.21 -2.54
N THR A 53 -56.28 -5.91 -2.45
CA THR A 53 -55.06 -5.30 -2.99
C THR A 53 -53.81 -5.77 -2.25
N GLU A 54 -53.85 -5.87 -0.91
CA GLU A 54 -52.75 -6.42 -0.11
C GLU A 54 -52.38 -7.83 -0.57
N ARG A 55 -53.36 -8.72 -0.76
CA ARG A 55 -53.11 -10.09 -1.24
C ARG A 55 -52.50 -10.12 -2.64
N ALA A 56 -52.95 -9.27 -3.55
CA ALA A 56 -52.38 -9.18 -4.89
C ALA A 56 -50.91 -8.72 -4.86
N VAL A 57 -50.60 -7.72 -4.02
CA VAL A 57 -49.22 -7.24 -3.81
C VAL A 57 -48.34 -8.32 -3.18
N VAL A 58 -48.86 -9.06 -2.20
CA VAL A 58 -48.15 -10.19 -1.59
C VAL A 58 -47.82 -11.25 -2.65
N ILE A 59 -48.79 -11.66 -3.46
CA ILE A 59 -48.57 -12.66 -4.52
C ILE A 59 -47.53 -12.17 -5.54
N ALA A 60 -47.59 -10.90 -5.94
CA ALA A 60 -46.61 -10.28 -6.83
C ALA A 60 -45.20 -10.28 -6.20
N ASP A 61 -45.09 -9.99 -4.90
CA ASP A 61 -43.82 -10.00 -4.18
C ASP A 61 -43.18 -11.40 -4.14
N TYR A 62 -43.98 -12.43 -3.84
CA TYR A 62 -43.54 -13.83 -3.89
C TYR A 62 -43.08 -14.25 -5.29
N ALA A 63 -43.80 -13.82 -6.34
CA ALA A 63 -43.41 -14.12 -7.72
C ALA A 63 -42.07 -13.45 -8.09
N ILE A 64 -41.87 -12.18 -7.72
CA ILE A 64 -40.62 -11.46 -7.97
C ILE A 64 -39.45 -12.09 -7.18
N CYS A 65 -39.66 -12.44 -5.90
CA CYS A 65 -38.67 -13.13 -5.09
C CYS A 65 -38.30 -14.51 -5.67
N ALA A 66 -39.26 -15.26 -6.22
CA ALA A 66 -38.99 -16.54 -6.88
C ALA A 66 -38.11 -16.36 -8.14
N VAL A 67 -38.36 -15.32 -8.93
CA VAL A 67 -37.52 -14.98 -10.09
C VAL A 67 -36.09 -14.63 -9.63
N PHE A 68 -35.93 -13.86 -8.56
CA PHE A 68 -34.61 -13.56 -8.00
C PHE A 68 -33.89 -14.79 -7.43
N ALA A 69 -34.61 -15.68 -6.76
CA ALA A 69 -34.04 -16.93 -6.26
C ALA A 69 -33.56 -17.81 -7.42
N ALA A 70 -34.35 -17.94 -8.48
CA ALA A 70 -33.96 -18.71 -9.67
C ALA A 70 -32.70 -18.14 -10.35
N GLU A 71 -32.60 -16.82 -10.49
CA GLU A 71 -31.38 -16.17 -11.02
C GLU A 71 -30.17 -16.43 -10.11
N PHE A 72 -30.34 -16.29 -8.79
CA PHE A 72 -29.28 -16.50 -7.82
C PHE A 72 -28.77 -17.95 -7.84
N LEU A 73 -29.68 -18.93 -7.83
CA LEU A 73 -29.33 -20.35 -7.91
C LEU A 73 -28.62 -20.69 -9.22
N TRP A 74 -29.07 -20.11 -10.34
CA TRP A 74 -28.41 -20.29 -11.63
C TRP A 74 -26.96 -19.76 -11.59
N ARG A 75 -26.76 -18.55 -11.03
CA ARG A 75 -25.43 -17.94 -10.90
C ARG A 75 -24.53 -18.73 -9.95
N TRP A 76 -25.07 -19.16 -8.82
CA TRP A 76 -24.34 -19.94 -7.83
C TRP A 76 -23.90 -21.29 -8.38
N ARG A 77 -24.76 -21.96 -9.15
CA ARG A 77 -24.41 -23.18 -9.90
C ARG A 77 -23.30 -22.94 -10.91
N ARG A 78 -23.29 -21.78 -11.58
CA ARG A 78 -22.26 -21.42 -12.57
C ARG A 78 -20.92 -21.05 -11.93
N ALA A 79 -20.91 -20.74 -10.62
CA ALA A 79 -19.74 -20.45 -9.81
C ALA A 79 -19.30 -21.66 -8.97
N ASP A 80 -19.56 -22.88 -9.47
CA ASP A 80 -19.18 -24.16 -8.87
C ASP A 80 -19.62 -24.36 -7.41
N TRP A 81 -20.76 -23.78 -7.02
CA TRP A 81 -21.31 -23.90 -5.65
C TRP A 81 -20.34 -23.45 -4.55
N SER A 82 -19.47 -22.48 -4.83
CA SER A 82 -18.57 -21.95 -3.82
C SER A 82 -19.34 -21.32 -2.65
N TRP A 83 -18.93 -21.60 -1.43
CA TRP A 83 -19.52 -21.01 -0.21
C TRP A 83 -19.17 -19.53 -0.05
N THR A 84 -18.14 -19.06 -0.74
CA THR A 84 -17.76 -17.65 -0.80
C THR A 84 -18.79 -16.82 -1.57
N PHE A 85 -19.45 -17.39 -2.57
CA PHE A 85 -20.45 -16.70 -3.38
C PHE A 85 -21.61 -16.12 -2.54
N PRO A 86 -22.37 -16.88 -1.75
CA PRO A 86 -23.46 -16.32 -0.93
C PRO A 86 -22.98 -15.36 0.16
N LEU A 87 -21.73 -15.48 0.64
CA LEU A 87 -21.15 -14.56 1.63
C LEU A 87 -20.81 -13.20 1.02
N VAL A 88 -20.27 -13.18 -0.20
CA VAL A 88 -19.99 -11.95 -0.95
C VAL A 88 -21.30 -11.29 -1.42
N TYR A 89 -22.23 -12.09 -1.95
CA TYR A 89 -23.53 -11.63 -2.46
C TYR A 89 -24.65 -11.72 -1.41
N TRP A 90 -24.34 -11.49 -0.12
CA TRP A 90 -25.28 -11.64 1.01
C TRP A 90 -26.55 -10.79 0.86
N TYR A 91 -26.46 -9.63 0.19
CA TYR A 91 -27.59 -8.77 -0.12
C TYR A 91 -28.54 -9.38 -1.15
N GLU A 92 -28.03 -10.17 -2.11
CA GLU A 92 -28.86 -10.92 -3.05
C GLU A 92 -29.62 -12.04 -2.33
N VAL A 93 -28.96 -12.68 -1.35
CA VAL A 93 -29.54 -13.70 -0.47
C VAL A 93 -30.66 -13.11 0.38
N LEU A 94 -30.46 -11.96 1.01
CA LEU A 94 -31.53 -11.34 1.81
C LEU A 94 -32.67 -10.78 0.94
N GLY A 95 -32.38 -10.36 -0.30
CA GLY A 95 -33.39 -9.86 -1.24
C GLY A 95 -34.39 -10.92 -1.73
N MET A 96 -34.11 -12.22 -1.55
CA MET A 96 -35.02 -13.30 -1.94
C MET A 96 -36.09 -13.61 -0.87
N ILE A 97 -36.01 -12.98 0.31
CA ILE A 97 -36.92 -13.23 1.42
C ILE A 97 -38.18 -12.36 1.26
N PRO A 98 -39.38 -12.97 1.06
CA PRO A 98 -40.64 -12.23 1.01
C PRO A 98 -41.04 -11.79 2.43
N VAL A 99 -40.99 -10.48 2.69
CA VAL A 99 -41.30 -9.88 4.01
C VAL A 99 -42.81 -9.73 4.25
N THR A 100 -43.58 -9.90 3.19
CA THR A 100 -45.03 -10.02 3.24
C THR A 100 -45.52 -11.32 3.90
N SER A 101 -44.62 -12.21 4.33
CA SER A 101 -44.99 -13.41 5.06
C SER A 101 -45.70 -13.05 6.40
N PRO A 102 -46.79 -13.75 6.77
CA PRO A 102 -47.57 -13.45 7.98
C PRO A 102 -46.76 -13.44 9.29
N PHE A 103 -45.59 -14.09 9.29
CA PHE A 103 -44.73 -14.29 10.46
C PHE A 103 -44.00 -13.02 10.91
N PHE A 104 -43.80 -12.05 10.01
CA PHE A 104 -43.00 -10.84 10.27
C PHE A 104 -43.83 -9.56 10.46
N ARG A 105 -45.16 -9.68 10.50
CA ARG A 105 -46.09 -8.54 10.64
C ARG A 105 -45.84 -7.66 11.88
N GLY A 106 -45.25 -8.20 12.95
CA GLY A 106 -44.99 -7.49 14.20
C GLY A 106 -43.72 -6.62 14.24
N PHE A 107 -42.75 -6.83 13.33
CA PHE A 107 -41.41 -6.23 13.46
C PHE A 107 -41.20 -5.08 12.47
N ARG A 108 -41.51 -3.84 12.91
CA ARG A 108 -41.29 -2.61 12.12
C ARG A 108 -39.83 -2.44 11.66
N LEU A 109 -38.87 -2.84 12.50
CA LEU A 109 -37.43 -2.77 12.18
C LEU A 109 -37.06 -3.67 10.99
N LEU A 110 -37.61 -4.90 10.94
CA LEU A 110 -37.32 -5.86 9.89
C LEU A 110 -37.80 -5.36 8.53
N ARG A 111 -38.94 -4.65 8.50
CA ARG A 111 -39.46 -4.02 7.28
C ARG A 111 -38.51 -2.94 6.75
N ILE A 112 -37.98 -2.08 7.62
CA ILE A 112 -37.02 -1.02 7.24
C ILE A 112 -35.73 -1.66 6.73
N VAL A 113 -35.20 -2.67 7.43
CA VAL A 113 -33.99 -3.40 7.03
C VAL A 113 -34.14 -3.98 5.63
N VAL A 114 -35.28 -4.60 5.32
CA VAL A 114 -35.46 -5.25 4.02
C VAL A 114 -35.75 -4.24 2.90
N ILE A 115 -36.48 -3.16 3.16
CA ILE A 115 -36.56 -2.03 2.22
C ILE A 115 -35.14 -1.52 1.91
N GLY A 116 -34.30 -1.38 2.93
CA GLY A 116 -32.89 -1.01 2.79
C GLY A 116 -32.09 -2.00 1.94
N VAL A 117 -32.24 -3.31 2.18
CA VAL A 117 -31.58 -4.37 1.39
C VAL A 117 -32.05 -4.36 -0.07
N ARG A 118 -33.35 -4.20 -0.33
CA ARG A 118 -33.88 -4.14 -1.70
C ARG A 118 -33.43 -2.87 -2.42
N LEU A 119 -33.33 -1.74 -1.71
CA LEU A 119 -32.77 -0.51 -2.25
C LEU A 119 -31.28 -0.66 -2.55
N ALA A 120 -30.51 -1.30 -1.66
CA ALA A 120 -29.11 -1.63 -1.89
C ALA A 120 -28.94 -2.54 -3.12
N ARG A 121 -29.84 -3.52 -3.33
CA ARG A 121 -29.85 -4.36 -4.54
C ARG A 121 -30.19 -3.56 -5.79
N VAL A 122 -31.16 -2.65 -5.74
CA VAL A 122 -31.47 -1.75 -6.87
C VAL A 122 -30.27 -0.87 -7.20
N ALA A 123 -29.61 -0.34 -6.17
CA ALA A 123 -28.40 0.44 -6.35
C ALA A 123 -27.27 -0.41 -6.96
N ASP A 124 -27.03 -1.61 -6.44
CA ASP A 124 -26.02 -2.53 -6.97
C ASP A 124 -26.31 -2.88 -8.44
N ARG A 125 -27.57 -3.18 -8.77
CA ARG A 125 -28.00 -3.52 -10.14
C ARG A 125 -27.96 -2.31 -11.10
N ALA A 126 -28.24 -1.10 -10.60
CA ALA A 126 -28.22 0.13 -11.40
C ALA A 126 -26.81 0.71 -11.57
N PHE A 127 -25.93 0.49 -10.61
CA PHE A 127 -24.61 1.13 -10.54
C PHE A 127 -23.41 0.18 -10.75
N GLY A 128 -23.61 -1.15 -10.82
CA GLY A 128 -22.69 -2.20 -11.28
C GLY A 128 -21.20 -2.05 -10.96
N ASP A 129 -20.63 -2.93 -10.13
CA ASP A 129 -19.19 -3.16 -9.80
C ASP A 129 -18.34 -1.94 -9.35
N ARG A 130 -18.79 -0.70 -9.57
CA ARG A 130 -18.04 0.52 -9.27
C ARG A 130 -18.17 0.94 -7.82
N VAL A 131 -19.26 0.60 -7.14
CA VAL A 131 -19.45 1.03 -5.74
C VAL A 131 -18.54 0.22 -4.83
N THR A 132 -18.49 -1.10 -4.92
CA THR A 132 -17.59 -1.91 -4.06
C THR A 132 -16.13 -1.55 -4.30
N ALA A 133 -15.69 -1.43 -5.56
CA ALA A 133 -14.32 -1.02 -5.86
C ALA A 133 -14.02 0.43 -5.47
N ALA A 134 -14.91 1.40 -5.73
CA ALA A 134 -14.66 2.80 -5.38
C ALA A 134 -14.76 3.06 -3.87
N VAL A 135 -15.67 2.37 -3.18
CA VAL A 135 -15.86 2.48 -1.73
C VAL A 135 -14.69 1.80 -1.01
N VAL A 136 -14.30 0.59 -1.41
CA VAL A 136 -13.14 -0.11 -0.86
C VAL A 136 -11.85 0.65 -1.19
N ASN A 137 -11.64 1.12 -2.42
CA ASN A 137 -10.45 1.90 -2.77
C ASN A 137 -10.39 3.26 -2.07
N ARG A 138 -11.53 3.94 -1.86
CA ARG A 138 -11.58 5.20 -1.11
C ARG A 138 -11.23 4.95 0.37
N PHE A 139 -11.87 3.97 1.00
CA PHE A 139 -11.65 3.69 2.42
C PHE A 139 -10.26 3.09 2.69
N LEU A 140 -9.78 2.17 1.85
CA LEU A 140 -8.42 1.65 1.97
C LEU A 140 -7.39 2.75 1.72
N GLY A 141 -7.60 3.63 0.75
CA GLY A 141 -6.72 4.77 0.49
C GLY A 141 -6.62 5.71 1.70
N GLU A 142 -7.76 6.06 2.30
CA GLU A 142 -7.80 6.92 3.50
C GLU A 142 -7.19 6.24 4.73
N VAL A 143 -7.47 4.96 4.95
CA VAL A 143 -6.87 4.18 6.06
C VAL A 143 -5.36 4.03 5.86
N VAL A 144 -4.90 3.70 4.66
CA VAL A 144 -3.47 3.56 4.35
C VAL A 144 -2.75 4.89 4.53
N GLU A 145 -3.30 6.01 4.04
CA GLU A 145 -2.69 7.33 4.24
C GLU A 145 -2.66 7.73 5.72
N ALA A 146 -3.68 7.38 6.50
CA ALA A 146 -3.69 7.61 7.95
C ALA A 146 -2.63 6.78 8.69
N VAL A 147 -2.35 5.56 8.22
CA VAL A 147 -1.42 4.61 8.88
C VAL A 147 0.03 4.79 8.41
N LYS A 148 0.28 5.24 7.18
CA LYS A 148 1.63 5.40 6.61
C LYS A 148 2.57 6.24 7.49
N ARG A 149 2.09 7.40 7.97
CA ARG A 149 2.92 8.31 8.78
C ARG A 149 3.28 7.70 10.15
N PRO A 150 2.32 7.20 10.96
CA PRO A 150 2.64 6.51 12.21
C PRO A 150 3.61 5.33 12.03
N VAL A 151 3.40 4.51 10.99
CA VAL A 151 4.27 3.36 10.73
C VAL A 151 5.68 3.82 10.37
N THR A 152 5.82 4.82 9.50
CA THR A 152 7.14 5.35 9.13
C THR A 152 7.87 5.91 10.34
N ILE A 153 7.18 6.65 11.21
CA ILE A 153 7.76 7.18 12.45
C ILE A 153 8.19 6.03 13.37
N ALA A 154 7.35 5.02 13.56
CA ALA A 154 7.68 3.86 14.39
C ALA A 154 8.90 3.09 13.86
N VAL A 155 8.99 2.91 12.54
CA VAL A 155 10.16 2.28 11.90
C VAL A 155 11.41 3.14 12.06
N MET A 156 11.30 4.47 11.87
CA MET A 156 12.42 5.38 12.10
C MET A 156 12.88 5.38 13.56
N ASP A 157 11.97 5.24 14.53
CA ASP A 157 12.30 5.11 15.95
C ASP A 157 13.06 3.80 16.25
N GLU A 158 12.70 2.71 15.59
CA GLU A 158 13.41 1.44 15.71
C GLU A 158 14.82 1.55 15.10
N VAL A 159 14.94 2.09 13.88
CA VAL A 159 16.23 2.34 13.23
C VAL A 159 17.11 3.23 14.10
N ALA A 160 16.55 4.31 14.65
CA ALA A 160 17.27 5.20 15.56
C ALA A 160 17.76 4.48 16.81
N ARG A 161 16.98 3.53 17.35
CA ARG A 161 17.38 2.75 18.52
C ARG A 161 18.53 1.81 18.18
N VAL A 162 18.46 1.08 17.07
CA VAL A 162 19.53 0.19 16.60
C VAL A 162 20.80 0.97 16.30
N MET A 163 20.65 2.16 15.70
CA MET A 163 21.77 3.05 15.44
C MET A 163 22.42 3.57 16.74
N ARG A 164 21.72 3.64 17.88
CA ARG A 164 22.37 4.06 19.14
C ARG A 164 23.31 3.02 19.73
N THR A 165 23.24 1.77 19.27
CA THR A 165 24.00 0.64 19.82
C THR A 165 25.16 0.19 18.93
N GLY A 166 25.38 0.83 17.77
CA GLY A 166 26.41 0.41 16.81
C GLY A 166 27.83 0.88 17.16
N HIS A 167 28.83 0.05 16.83
CA HIS A 167 30.26 0.41 16.85
C HIS A 167 30.69 0.96 15.48
N TYR A 168 30.50 2.26 15.28
CA TYR A 168 30.64 2.88 13.96
C TYR A 168 32.09 3.00 13.50
N THR A 169 32.97 3.44 14.40
CA THR A 169 34.38 3.63 14.04
C THR A 169 35.06 2.31 13.73
N ARG A 170 34.64 1.23 14.39
CA ARG A 170 35.13 -0.13 14.12
C ARG A 170 34.71 -0.63 12.75
N ASN A 171 33.46 -0.39 12.34
CA ASN A 171 32.99 -0.74 11.00
C ASN A 171 33.75 0.06 9.91
N ILE A 172 34.02 1.35 10.17
CA ILE A 172 34.82 2.18 9.28
C ILE A 172 36.26 1.64 9.20
N ALA A 173 36.88 1.32 10.34
CA ALA A 173 38.23 0.76 10.37
C ALA A 173 38.33 -0.54 9.58
N LEU A 174 37.36 -1.45 9.72
CA LEU A 174 37.31 -2.69 8.95
C LEU A 174 37.20 -2.44 7.44
N ALA A 175 36.31 -1.53 7.02
CA ALA A 175 36.15 -1.18 5.61
C ALA A 175 37.42 -0.52 5.03
N LEU A 176 38.10 0.33 5.81
CA LEU A 176 39.36 0.96 5.39
C LEU A 176 40.52 -0.05 5.33
N GLU A 177 40.55 -1.03 6.25
CA GLU A 177 41.57 -2.08 6.26
C GLU A 177 41.39 -3.05 5.07
N GLU A 178 40.14 -3.42 4.76
CA GLU A 178 39.82 -4.28 3.62
C GLU A 178 40.21 -3.65 2.28
N ASN A 179 40.16 -2.32 2.16
CA ASN A 179 40.47 -1.57 0.94
C ASN A 179 41.83 -0.85 0.99
N ARG A 180 42.73 -1.25 1.89
CA ARG A 180 44.00 -0.55 2.14
C ARG A 180 44.87 -0.41 0.89
N ASP A 181 44.98 -1.48 0.11
CA ASP A 181 45.84 -1.49 -1.09
C ASP A 181 45.34 -0.50 -2.16
N GLU A 182 44.02 -0.36 -2.30
CA GLU A 182 43.40 0.62 -3.19
C GLU A 182 43.63 2.05 -2.70
N LEU A 183 43.52 2.28 -1.39
CA LEU A 183 43.78 3.59 -0.78
C LEU A 183 45.26 3.99 -0.90
N ASP A 184 46.20 3.06 -0.75
CA ASP A 184 47.63 3.29 -0.95
C ASP A 184 47.92 3.68 -2.41
N ALA A 185 47.31 2.98 -3.38
CA ALA A 185 47.44 3.30 -4.79
C ALA A 185 46.89 4.71 -5.10
N MET A 186 45.71 5.05 -4.55
CA MET A 186 45.09 6.36 -4.71
C MET A 186 45.96 7.48 -4.09
N ILE A 187 46.55 7.26 -2.91
CA ILE A 187 47.43 8.24 -2.27
C ILE A 187 48.68 8.50 -3.11
N VAL A 188 49.31 7.45 -3.64
CA VAL A 188 50.48 7.58 -4.53
C VAL A 188 50.12 8.35 -5.80
N GLU A 189 48.95 8.09 -6.37
CA GLU A 189 48.45 8.81 -7.54
C GLU A 189 48.19 10.29 -7.24
N LEU A 190 47.48 10.60 -6.15
CA LEU A 190 47.22 11.97 -5.71
C LEU A 190 48.52 12.75 -5.47
N ILE A 191 49.51 12.12 -4.82
CA ILE A 191 50.82 12.74 -4.54
C ILE A 191 51.63 12.96 -5.83
N ARG A 192 51.58 12.02 -6.79
CA ARG A 192 52.23 12.20 -8.11
C ARG A 192 51.64 13.35 -8.91
N ASN A 193 50.33 13.55 -8.78
CA ASN A 193 49.58 14.55 -9.52
C ASN A 193 49.50 15.91 -8.79
N ASP A 194 50.00 16.02 -7.55
CA ASP A 194 49.99 17.26 -6.79
C ASP A 194 51.05 18.26 -7.31
N PRO A 195 50.63 19.43 -7.83
CA PRO A 195 51.56 20.43 -8.38
C PRO A 195 52.47 21.08 -7.32
N GLN A 196 52.09 21.06 -6.03
CA GLN A 196 52.92 21.58 -4.94
C GLN A 196 54.06 20.63 -4.54
N ILE A 197 53.96 19.33 -4.88
CA ILE A 197 54.97 18.31 -4.57
C ILE A 197 56.09 18.27 -5.61
N GLY A 198 56.02 19.09 -6.67
CA GLY A 198 56.97 19.12 -7.80
C GLY A 198 58.47 19.25 -7.45
N ARG A 199 58.84 19.66 -6.23
CA ARG A 199 60.24 19.66 -5.75
C ARG A 199 60.70 18.34 -5.12
N VAL A 200 59.80 17.52 -4.58
CA VAL A 200 60.12 16.26 -3.89
C VAL A 200 60.40 15.12 -4.88
N ARG A 201 59.86 15.22 -6.10
CA ARG A 201 60.02 14.24 -7.19
C ARG A 201 61.49 14.05 -7.65
N TYR A 202 62.39 14.96 -7.27
CA TYR A 202 63.81 14.91 -7.61
C TYR A 202 64.70 14.28 -6.54
N LEU A 203 64.15 13.90 -5.38
CA LEU A 203 64.92 13.25 -4.33
C LEU A 203 65.05 11.74 -4.62
N PRO A 204 66.25 11.15 -4.48
CA PRO A 204 66.37 9.70 -4.40
C PRO A 204 65.55 9.22 -3.20
N PHE A 205 64.89 8.05 -3.31
CA PHE A 205 64.05 7.44 -2.26
C PHE A 205 62.70 8.13 -1.95
N HIS A 206 62.21 9.08 -2.76
CA HIS A 206 60.93 9.76 -2.50
C HIS A 206 59.74 8.80 -2.37
N GLU A 207 59.71 7.71 -3.15
CA GLU A 207 58.64 6.70 -3.07
C GLU A 207 58.63 5.98 -1.72
N ASP A 208 59.81 5.67 -1.16
CA ASP A 208 59.92 5.01 0.14
C ASP A 208 59.47 5.93 1.29
N VAL A 209 59.80 7.22 1.19
CA VAL A 209 59.36 8.24 2.15
C VAL A 209 57.85 8.41 2.10
N ILE A 210 57.26 8.50 0.90
CA ILE A 210 55.81 8.62 0.72
C ILE A 210 55.08 7.39 1.27
N ARG A 211 55.56 6.18 0.94
CA ARG A 211 55.00 4.93 1.49
C ARG A 211 55.14 4.85 3.00
N GLY A 212 56.25 5.34 3.55
CA GLY A 212 56.48 5.44 5.00
C GLY A 212 55.44 6.35 5.67
N ILE A 213 55.25 7.56 5.14
CA ILE A 213 54.28 8.53 5.65
C ILE A 213 52.85 7.99 5.55
N ALA A 214 52.48 7.39 4.41
CA ALA A 214 51.16 6.78 4.21
C ALA A 214 50.92 5.67 5.25
N ASN A 215 51.87 4.73 5.41
CA ASN A 215 51.78 3.66 6.39
C ASN A 215 51.66 4.16 7.83
N THR A 216 52.43 5.19 8.20
CA THR A 216 52.33 5.81 9.52
C THR A 216 50.97 6.50 9.71
N SER A 217 50.47 7.19 8.69
CA SER A 217 49.18 7.88 8.73
C SER A 217 48.03 6.88 8.89
N PHE A 218 48.02 5.78 8.14
CA PHE A 218 47.03 4.71 8.32
C PHE A 218 47.09 4.10 9.71
N ARG A 219 48.28 3.84 10.24
CA ARG A 219 48.43 3.33 11.61
C ARG A 219 47.82 4.26 12.64
N ILE A 220 48.10 5.55 12.55
CA ILE A 220 47.53 6.57 13.45
C ILE A 220 46.01 6.66 13.27
N LEU A 221 45.52 6.62 12.03
CA LEU A 221 44.09 6.67 11.71
C LEU A 221 43.34 5.46 12.31
N PHE A 222 43.85 4.24 12.13
CA PHE A 222 43.24 3.04 12.73
C PHE A 222 43.29 3.07 14.26
N GLN A 223 44.38 3.59 14.84
CA GLN A 223 44.47 3.78 16.27
C GLN A 223 43.45 4.81 16.78
N ALA A 224 43.22 5.89 16.04
CA ALA A 224 42.20 6.90 16.35
C ALA A 224 40.77 6.33 16.21
N LEU A 225 40.50 5.56 15.16
CA LEU A 225 39.20 4.88 14.97
C LEU A 225 38.93 3.83 16.06
N ALA A 226 39.97 3.25 16.66
CA ALA A 226 39.84 2.34 17.80
C ALA A 226 39.70 3.07 19.16
N ASP A 227 39.90 4.40 19.22
CA ASP A 227 39.75 5.17 20.47
C ASP A 227 38.25 5.33 20.81
N PRO A 228 37.83 4.97 22.03
CA PRO A 228 36.43 5.10 22.47
C PRO A 228 35.85 6.51 22.34
N ARG A 229 36.69 7.56 22.46
CA ARG A 229 36.25 8.96 22.36
C ARG A 229 35.85 9.34 20.94
N ILE A 230 36.51 8.77 19.93
CA ILE A 230 36.16 8.99 18.53
C ILE A 230 34.88 8.22 18.18
N ASP A 231 34.68 7.03 18.76
CA ASP A 231 33.43 6.26 18.59
C ASP A 231 32.23 7.01 19.18
N GLU A 232 32.38 7.61 20.36
CA GLU A 232 31.36 8.46 20.97
C GLU A 232 31.06 9.70 20.11
N LEU A 233 32.10 10.41 19.64
CA LEU A 233 31.94 11.60 18.80
C LEU A 233 31.19 11.31 17.50
N ILE A 234 31.57 10.24 16.78
CA ILE A 234 30.88 9.85 15.55
C ILE A 234 29.46 9.37 15.88
N GLY A 235 29.29 8.65 16.99
CA GLY A 235 27.98 8.24 17.50
C GLY A 235 27.04 9.43 17.72
N ASP A 236 27.55 10.54 18.26
CA ASP A 236 26.77 11.76 18.50
C ASP A 236 26.34 12.45 17.20
N VAL A 237 27.25 12.56 16.22
CA VAL A 237 26.92 13.13 14.91
C VAL A 237 25.86 12.29 14.20
N LEU A 238 25.97 10.96 14.23
CA LEU A 238 24.98 10.06 13.65
C LEU A 238 23.64 10.13 14.39
N ARG A 239 23.66 10.21 15.72
CA ARG A 239 22.46 10.37 16.55
C ARG A 239 21.72 11.66 16.21
N GLU A 240 22.44 12.75 16.04
CA GLU A 240 21.88 14.04 15.65
C GLU A 240 21.28 13.98 14.22
N ASN A 241 21.99 13.40 13.26
CA ASN A 241 21.48 13.23 11.89
C ASN A 241 20.20 12.39 11.83
N VAL A 242 20.12 11.29 12.60
CA VAL A 242 18.91 10.47 12.68
C VAL A 242 17.76 11.25 13.33
N ASN A 243 18.06 12.04 14.35
CA ASN A 243 17.08 12.92 14.98
C ASN A 243 16.53 13.96 13.98
N GLN A 244 17.39 14.55 13.16
CA GLN A 244 17.00 15.46 12.08
C GLN A 244 16.12 14.77 11.03
N MET A 245 16.48 13.56 10.58
CA MET A 245 15.65 12.77 9.66
C MET A 245 14.27 12.47 10.26
N ARG A 246 14.19 12.10 11.54
CA ARG A 246 12.92 11.86 12.24
C ARG A 246 12.04 13.11 12.25
N ILE A 247 12.61 14.27 12.55
CA ILE A 247 11.89 15.55 12.57
C ILE A 247 11.39 15.90 11.17
N ALA A 248 12.25 15.80 10.15
CA ALA A 248 11.88 16.07 8.76
C ALA A 248 10.72 15.17 8.27
N VAL A 249 10.73 13.88 8.62
CA VAL A 249 9.65 12.93 8.29
C VAL A 249 8.35 13.29 9.02
N ARG A 250 8.43 13.65 10.31
CA ARG A 250 7.26 14.07 11.09
C ARG A 250 6.62 15.33 10.54
N ASP A 251 7.44 16.29 10.12
CA ASP A 251 7.00 17.57 9.57
C ASP A 251 6.56 17.46 8.09
N GLY A 252 6.72 16.27 7.49
CA GLY A 252 6.28 16.00 6.12
C GLY A 252 7.12 16.70 5.06
N VAL A 253 8.40 16.99 5.37
CA VAL A 253 9.32 17.64 4.43
C VAL A 253 9.52 16.73 3.22
N ARG A 254 9.10 17.20 2.04
CA ARG A 254 9.37 16.53 0.77
C ARG A 254 10.73 16.99 0.25
N VAL A 255 11.70 16.09 0.22
CA VAL A 255 12.95 16.32 -0.51
C VAL A 255 12.63 16.16 -2.00
N SER A 256 12.78 17.25 -2.77
CA SER A 256 12.72 17.16 -4.23
C SER A 256 13.87 16.27 -4.69
N GLU A 257 13.61 15.27 -5.54
CA GLU A 257 14.66 14.46 -6.16
C GLU A 257 15.71 15.39 -6.77
N THR A 258 16.88 15.46 -6.15
CA THR A 258 18.01 16.21 -6.66
C THR A 258 18.44 15.55 -7.96
N VAL A 259 18.44 16.34 -9.02
CA VAL A 259 18.85 16.01 -10.40
C VAL A 259 20.01 15.01 -10.43
N ASP A 260 19.79 13.91 -11.15
CA ASP A 260 20.79 12.88 -11.44
C ASP A 260 22.06 13.51 -12.05
N HIS A 261 23.17 13.51 -11.31
CA HIS A 261 24.46 14.02 -11.79
C HIS A 261 25.16 13.09 -12.79
N LYS A 262 24.50 12.05 -13.32
CA LYS A 262 25.08 11.14 -14.33
C LYS A 262 25.23 11.70 -15.75
N VAL A 263 25.27 13.03 -15.93
CA VAL A 263 25.67 13.60 -17.23
C VAL A 263 26.71 14.71 -17.04
N VAL A 264 27.89 14.34 -16.54
CA VAL A 264 29.13 15.00 -16.99
C VAL A 264 29.73 14.09 -18.06
N ARG A 265 29.35 14.31 -19.33
CA ARG A 265 30.11 13.74 -20.44
C ARG A 265 31.49 14.41 -20.46
N PRO A 266 32.58 13.68 -20.66
CA PRO A 266 33.85 14.32 -20.99
C PRO A 266 33.67 15.07 -22.31
N VAL A 267 34.18 16.31 -22.34
CA VAL A 267 34.31 17.10 -23.56
C VAL A 267 35.24 16.32 -24.49
N ASP A 268 34.72 15.91 -25.65
CA ASP A 268 35.55 15.38 -26.72
C ASP A 268 36.42 16.51 -27.30
N GLN A 269 37.74 16.27 -27.29
CA GLN A 269 38.82 16.80 -28.15
C GLN A 269 39.12 18.31 -28.14
#